data_AF-L8HHG8-F1
#
_entry.id   AF-L8HHG8-F1
#
_cell.length_a   1.000
_cell.length_b   1.000
_cell.length_c   1.000
_cell.angle_alpha   90.00
_cell.angle_beta   90.00
_cell.angle_gamma   90.00
#
_symmetry.space_group_name_H-M   'P 1'
#
loop_
_entity.id
_entity.type
_entity.pdbx_description
1 polymer ?
#
loop_
_entity_poly.entity_id
_entity_poly.type
_entity_poly.pdbx_seq_one_letter_code
_entity_poly.pdbx_strand_id
1 'polypeptide(L)'
;MEDAREVSKEDGQALAQKLSCPFFETSAKTRVNVEEAFNTLVRNMRANMDFIRQKEEEQNNMLDSPRRGKDDKKGSKRGSRVGVSKPTLGGVKCVLS
;
A
#
# COMPACT_ATOMS: atom_id res chain seq x y z
N MET A 1 -28.02 2.58 -21.27
CA MET A 1 -27.41 1.51 -20.44
C MET A 1 -26.74 2.15 -19.22
N GLU A 2 -27.52 2.88 -18.43
CA GLU A 2 -27.14 3.21 -17.04
C GLU A 2 -28.04 2.43 -16.05
N ASP A 3 -29.15 1.86 -16.53
CA ASP A 3 -30.17 1.19 -15.73
C ASP A 3 -29.74 -0.17 -15.15
N ALA A 4 -28.63 -0.75 -15.63
CA ALA A 4 -28.07 -2.00 -15.09
C ALA A 4 -27.02 -1.75 -14.00
N ARG A 5 -26.79 -0.49 -13.62
CA ARG A 5 -25.79 -0.15 -12.61
C ARG A 5 -26.33 -0.46 -11.21
N GLU A 6 -25.87 -1.56 -10.62
CA GLU A 6 -26.29 -1.96 -9.27
C GLU A 6 -25.55 -1.22 -8.15
N VAL A 7 -24.42 -0.57 -8.45
CA VAL A 7 -23.56 0.08 -7.45
C VAL A 7 -23.19 1.48 -7.93
N SER A 8 -23.49 2.48 -7.10
CA SER A 8 -23.10 3.87 -7.36
C SER A 8 -21.58 4.06 -7.31
N LYS A 9 -21.10 5.17 -7.86
CA LYS A 9 -19.67 5.48 -7.84
C LYS A 9 -19.21 5.78 -6.43
N GLU A 10 -20.03 6.53 -5.69
CA GLU A 10 -19.76 6.92 -4.33
C GLU A 10 -19.62 5.71 -3.41
N ASP A 11 -20.48 4.69 -3.56
CA ASP A 11 -20.42 3.47 -2.76
C ASP A 11 -19.16 2.67 -3.06
N GLY A 12 -18.80 2.54 -4.34
CA GLY A 12 -17.56 1.88 -4.76
C GLY A 12 -16.32 2.57 -4.18
N GLN A 13 -16.29 3.90 -4.22
CA GLN A 13 -15.19 4.70 -3.69
C GLN A 13 -15.13 4.67 -2.15
N ALA A 14 -16.27 4.78 -1.46
CA ALA A 14 -16.34 4.68 -0.01
C ALA A 14 -15.87 3.32 0.48
N LEU A 15 -16.22 2.25 -0.23
CA LEU A 15 -15.77 0.90 0.06
C LEU A 15 -14.27 0.74 -0.16
N ALA A 16 -13.70 1.37 -1.19
CA ALA A 16 -12.27 1.34 -1.45
C ALA A 16 -11.48 2.09 -0.38
N GLN A 17 -11.97 3.24 0.08
CA GLN A 17 -11.38 3.98 1.21
C GLN A 17 -11.37 3.13 2.49
N LYS A 18 -12.48 2.45 2.80
CA LYS A 18 -12.56 1.52 3.95
C LYS A 18 -11.52 0.41 3.87
N LEU A 19 -11.26 -0.11 2.67
CA LEU A 19 -10.26 -1.15 2.45
C LEU A 19 -8.84 -0.62 2.25
N SER A 20 -8.64 0.69 2.31
CA SER A 20 -7.36 1.32 1.97
C SER A 20 -6.81 0.81 0.63
N CYS A 21 -7.68 0.76 -0.38
CA CYS A 21 -7.30 0.39 -1.73
C CYS A 21 -7.61 1.50 -2.74
N PRO A 22 -6.85 1.58 -3.84
CA PRO A 22 -7.24 2.45 -4.94
C PRO A 22 -8.48 1.89 -5.67
N PHE A 23 -9.31 2.81 -6.15
CA PHE A 23 -10.54 2.53 -6.89
C PHE A 23 -10.43 3.02 -8.32
N PHE A 24 -10.87 2.21 -9.28
CA PHE A 24 -10.92 2.58 -10.69
C PHE A 24 -12.27 2.17 -11.30
N GLU A 25 -12.90 3.07 -12.05
CA GLU A 25 -13.99 2.70 -12.96
C GLU A 25 -13.36 2.40 -14.31
N THR A 26 -13.55 1.17 -14.80
CA THR A 26 -13.00 0.72 -16.07
C THR A 26 -14.11 0.17 -16.96
N SER A 27 -13.98 0.36 -18.27
CA SER A 27 -14.88 -0.29 -19.22
C SER A 27 -14.09 -1.22 -20.11
N ALA A 28 -14.37 -2.53 -19.98
CA ALA A 28 -13.74 -3.53 -20.85
C ALA A 28 -14.24 -3.40 -22.30
N LYS A 29 -15.48 -2.94 -22.48
CA LYS A 29 -16.14 -2.79 -23.79
C LYS A 29 -15.55 -1.63 -24.59
N THR A 30 -15.28 -0.50 -23.95
CA THR A 30 -14.71 0.69 -24.61
C THR A 30 -13.21 0.87 -24.35
N ARG A 31 -12.59 -0.07 -23.61
CA ARG A 31 -11.17 -0.05 -23.18
C ARG A 31 -10.78 1.21 -22.38
N VAL A 32 -11.71 1.77 -21.63
CA VAL A 32 -11.46 2.95 -20.79
C VAL A 32 -10.85 2.53 -19.46
N ASN A 33 -9.77 3.19 -19.05
CA ASN A 33 -9.05 3.03 -17.77
C ASN A 33 -8.50 1.63 -17.48
N VAL A 34 -8.56 0.70 -18.44
CA VAL A 34 -8.07 -0.67 -18.28
C VAL A 34 -6.54 -0.70 -18.10
N GLU A 35 -5.82 0.06 -18.92
CA GLU A 35 -4.35 0.13 -18.85
C GLU A 35 -3.86 0.80 -17.57
N GLU A 36 -4.51 1.89 -17.15
CA GLU A 36 -4.14 2.62 -15.94
C GLU A 36 -4.36 1.77 -14.68
N ALA A 37 -5.51 1.07 -14.60
CA ALA A 37 -5.81 0.17 -13.49
C ALA A 37 -4.80 -0.99 -13.43
N PHE A 38 -4.47 -1.59 -14.57
CA PHE A 38 -3.51 -2.68 -14.64
C PHE A 38 -2.09 -2.24 -14.27
N ASN A 39 -1.62 -1.12 -14.83
CA ASN A 39 -0.29 -0.58 -14.54
C ASN A 39 -0.14 -0.22 -13.06
N THR A 40 -1.18 0.38 -12.46
CA THR A 40 -1.18 0.72 -11.03
C THR A 40 -1.13 -0.54 -10.15
N LEU A 41 -1.89 -1.57 -10.50
CA LEU A 41 -1.87 -2.85 -9.79
C LEU A 41 -0.46 -3.47 -9.78
N VAL A 42 0.18 -3.56 -10.94
CA VAL A 42 1.51 -4.17 -11.07
C VAL A 42 2.58 -3.37 -10.33
N ARG A 43 2.52 -2.03 -10.40
CA ARG A 43 3.44 -1.15 -9.65
C ARG A 43 3.30 -1.35 -8.15
N ASN A 44 2.06 -1.43 -7.66
CA ASN A 44 1.79 -1.66 -6.23
C ASN A 44 2.28 -3.04 -5.77
N MET A 45 2.11 -4.08 -6.58
CA MET A 45 2.64 -5.41 -6.25
C MET A 45 4.17 -5.39 -6.10
N ARG A 46 4.89 -4.77 -7.04
CA ARG A 46 6.36 -4.68 -6.99
C ARG A 46 6.84 -3.92 -5.76
N ALA A 47 6.29 -2.72 -5.54
CA ALA A 47 6.63 -1.91 -4.37
C ALA A 47 6.34 -2.63 -3.04
N ASN A 48 5.27 -3.43 -3.00
CA ASN A 48 4.94 -4.22 -1.81
C ASN A 48 5.93 -5.37 -1.58
N MET A 49 6.38 -6.06 -2.64
CA MET A 49 7.40 -7.11 -2.51
C MET A 49 8.72 -6.54 -2.00
N ASP A 50 9.13 -5.37 -2.50
CA ASP A 50 10.33 -4.68 -2.03
C ASP A 50 10.19 -4.25 -0.56
N PHE A 51 9.01 -3.76 -0.16
CA PHE A 51 8.73 -3.39 1.23
C PHE A 51 8.77 -4.59 2.19
N ILE A 52 8.18 -5.73 1.79
CA ILE A 52 8.21 -6.97 2.59
C ILE A 52 9.66 -7.40 2.83
N ARG A 53 10.48 -7.41 1.77
CA ARG A 53 11.90 -7.76 1.84
C ARG A 53 12.68 -6.83 2.78
N GLN A 54 12.49 -5.51 2.67
CA GLN A 54 13.16 -4.55 3.55
C GLN A 54 12.78 -4.75 5.02
N LYS A 55 11.50 -5.05 5.30
CA LYS A 55 11.02 -5.29 6.66
C LYS A 55 11.61 -6.56 7.27
N GLU A 56 11.78 -7.61 6.47
CA GLU A 56 12.44 -8.86 6.90
C GLU A 56 13.93 -8.62 7.19
N GLU A 57 14.62 -7.84 6.36
CA GLU A 57 16.02 -7.46 6.58
C GLU A 57 16.19 -6.62 7.86
N GLU A 58 15.34 -5.63 8.11
CA GLU A 58 15.35 -4.82 9.35
C GLU A 58 15.09 -5.67 10.61
N GLN A 59 14.16 -6.63 10.57
CA GLN A 59 13.91 -7.52 11.70
C GLN A 59 15.09 -8.45 11.97
N ASN A 60 15.71 -9.00 10.92
CA ASN A 60 16.86 -9.90 11.06
C ASN A 60 18.10 -9.16 11.60
N ASN A 61 18.31 -7.90 11.20
CA ASN A 61 19.46 -7.11 11.67
C ASN A 61 19.36 -6.69 13.15
N MET A 62 18.17 -6.78 13.77
CA MET A 62 17.99 -6.50 15.20
C MET A 62 18.46 -7.67 16.10
N LEU A 63 18.65 -8.88 15.56
CA LEU A 63 19.14 -10.04 16.30
C LEU A 63 20.66 -10.21 16.29
N ASP A 64 21.39 -9.56 15.37
CA ASP A 64 22.85 -9.68 15.27
C ASP A 64 23.63 -8.58 16.01
N SER A 65 22.98 -7.80 16.88
CA SER A 65 23.72 -6.85 17.72
C SER A 65 24.58 -7.61 18.74
N PRO A 66 25.92 -7.44 18.75
CA PRO A 66 26.73 -7.93 19.85
C PRO A 66 26.27 -7.22 21.12
N ARG A 67 26.05 -7.97 22.21
CA ARG A 67 25.80 -7.39 23.54
C ARG A 67 26.98 -6.49 23.92
N ARG A 68 26.90 -5.19 23.63
CA ARG A 68 27.85 -4.19 24.13
C ARG A 68 27.60 -4.04 25.63
N GLY A 69 28.64 -4.29 26.41
CA GLY A 69 28.66 -4.13 27.85
C GLY A 69 28.26 -2.71 28.28
N LYS A 70 27.76 -2.62 29.52
CA LYS A 70 27.42 -1.38 30.22
C LYS A 70 28.60 -0.41 30.19
N ASP A 71 28.37 0.80 29.70
CA ASP A 71 29.10 1.99 30.11
C ASP A 71 28.14 3.18 30.15
N ASP A 72 27.91 3.70 31.36
CA ASP A 72 27.10 4.87 31.67
C ASP A 72 27.71 6.15 31.06
N LYS A 73 26.97 6.89 30.24
CA LYS A 73 27.03 8.37 30.14
C LYS A 73 25.95 9.01 29.25
N LYS A 74 25.00 9.66 29.94
CA LYS A 74 24.23 10.89 29.64
C LYS A 74 24.21 11.45 28.20
N GLY A 75 23.02 11.54 27.59
CA GLY A 75 22.81 12.40 26.41
C GLY A 75 21.48 12.19 25.66
N SER A 76 20.40 12.84 26.11
CA SER A 76 19.11 12.86 25.41
C SER A 76 19.15 13.75 24.17
N LYS A 77 19.13 13.16 22.97
CA LYS A 77 18.52 13.78 21.77
C LYS A 77 17.76 12.72 20.98
N ARG A 78 16.43 12.75 21.09
CA ARG A 78 15.50 11.92 20.32
C ARG A 78 15.52 12.39 18.88
N GLY A 79 16.23 11.66 18.01
CA GLY A 79 16.14 11.83 16.56
C GLY A 79 14.72 11.49 16.09
N SER A 80 14.12 12.39 15.31
CA SER A 80 12.85 12.14 14.62
C SER A 80 12.99 10.94 13.70
N ARG A 81 12.24 9.88 13.98
CA ARG A 81 12.04 8.78 13.03
C ARG A 81 11.23 9.31 11.85
N VAL A 82 11.83 9.33 10.67
CA VAL A 82 11.12 9.53 9.40
C VAL A 82 10.19 8.32 9.24
N GLY A 83 8.89 8.55 9.39
CA GLY A 83 7.89 7.50 9.22
C GLY A 83 7.80 7.11 7.75
N VAL A 84 8.32 5.93 7.40
CA VAL A 84 8.07 5.33 6.09
C VAL A 84 6.58 4.96 6.04
N SER A 85 5.81 5.66 5.22
CA SER A 85 4.39 5.40 5.03
C SER A 85 4.19 3.96 4.55
N LYS A 86 3.46 3.17 5.33
CA LYS A 86 3.14 1.76 5.00
C LYS A 86 2.44 1.72 3.63
N PRO A 87 2.84 0.82 2.70
CA PRO A 87 2.10 0.63 1.46
C PRO A 87 0.67 0.16 1.80
N THR A 88 -0.31 0.83 1.22
CA THR A 88 -1.73 0.52 1.43
C THR A 88 -2.06 -0.83 0.79
N LEU A 89 -2.32 -1.83 1.64
CA LEU A 89 -2.38 -3.25 1.30
C LEU A 89 -3.67 -3.68 0.58
N GLY A 90 -4.51 -2.74 0.17
CA GLY A 90 -5.82 -3.05 -0.36
C GLY A 90 -5.77 -3.34 -1.87
N GLY A 91 -6.23 -4.52 -2.28
CA GLY A 91 -6.39 -4.88 -3.69
C GLY A 91 -7.23 -3.88 -4.48
N VAL A 92 -6.87 -3.63 -5.74
CA VAL A 92 -7.53 -2.64 -6.59
C VAL A 92 -8.99 -3.03 -6.79
N LYS A 93 -9.92 -2.17 -6.38
CA LYS A 93 -11.35 -2.39 -6.61
C LYS A 93 -11.75 -1.71 -7.91
N CYS A 94 -12.13 -2.52 -8.89
CA CYS A 94 -12.59 -2.05 -10.19
C CYS A 94 -14.09 -2.24 -10.32
N VAL A 95 -14.79 -1.22 -10.82
CA VAL A 95 -16.16 -1.36 -11.31
C VAL A 95 -16.10 -1.45 -12.83
N LEU A 96 -16.72 -2.50 -13.39
CA LEU A 96 -16.86 -2.68 -14.83
C LEU A 96 -18.15 -1.98 -15.30
N SER A 97 -18.03 -1.06 -16.27
CA SER A 97 -19.15 -0.53 -17.06
C SER A 97 -19.12 -1.00 -18.51
#